data_AF-D4BB03-F1
#
_entry.id   AF-D4BB03-F1
#
_cell.length_a   1.000
_cell.length_b   1.000
_cell.length_c   1.000
_cell.angle_alpha   90.00
_cell.angle_beta   90.00
_cell.angle_gamma   90.00
#
_symmetry.space_group_name_H-M   'P 1'
#
loop_
_entity.id
_entity.type
_entity.pdbx_description
1 polymer ?
#
loop_
_entity_poly.entity_id
_entity_poly.type
_entity_poly.pdbx_seq_one_letter_code
_entity_poly.pdbx_strand_id
1 'polypeptide(L)'
;MDTETITQLLFVQQRLQILHLGKHYGEFPDSYLYAWERGVYPFFDGTDGSVDKKPHELYKDSFSISESEVEFIIKRFNKAYDEKEKLSFYKLEDELHISSRTKSGWTRGKLLRICRYIFLEEEYDTLFWSNLIENGACPAEAHGILRKFDRDSDIHFY
;
A
#
# COMPACT_ATOMS: atom_id res chain seq x y z
N MET A 1 11.54 -30.02 -1.51
CA MET A 1 11.15 -28.60 -1.50
C MET A 1 9.98 -28.50 -0.55
N ASP A 2 10.10 -27.71 0.52
CA ASP A 2 8.99 -27.52 1.46
C ASP A 2 7.90 -26.64 0.84
N THR A 3 6.69 -26.72 1.41
CA THR A 3 5.51 -26.00 0.93
C THR A 3 5.72 -24.49 0.95
N GLU A 4 6.47 -23.97 1.92
CA GLU A 4 6.76 -22.54 2.05
C GLU A 4 7.58 -22.02 0.86
N THR A 5 8.64 -22.74 0.49
CA THR A 5 9.45 -22.43 -0.69
C THR A 5 8.61 -22.45 -1.97
N ILE A 6 7.70 -23.42 -2.11
CA ILE A 6 6.78 -23.50 -3.26
C ILE A 6 5.88 -22.26 -3.30
N THR A 7 5.27 -21.89 -2.18
CA THR A 7 4.41 -20.70 -2.09
C THR A 7 5.17 -19.42 -2.45
N GLN A 8 6.40 -19.25 -1.97
CA GLN A 8 7.22 -18.08 -2.30
C GLN A 8 7.56 -18.01 -3.80
N LEU A 9 7.92 -19.14 -4.41
CA LEU A 9 8.20 -19.21 -5.85
C LEU A 9 6.94 -18.89 -6.69
N LEU A 10 5.79 -19.44 -6.31
CA LEU A 10 4.51 -19.17 -6.97
C LEU A 10 4.07 -17.71 -6.79
N PHE A 11 4.29 -17.13 -5.61
CA PHE A 11 4.02 -15.71 -5.37
C PHE A 11 4.86 -14.81 -6.28
N VAL A 12 6.17 -15.08 -6.40
CA VAL A 12 7.04 -14.33 -7.32
C VAL A 12 6.57 -14.47 -8.77
N GLN A 13 6.23 -15.68 -9.20
CA GLN A 13 5.69 -15.91 -10.54
C GLN A 13 4.37 -15.15 -10.77
N GLN A 14 3.43 -15.22 -9.83
CA GLN A 14 2.15 -14.52 -9.90
C GLN A 14 2.33 -12.99 -9.95
N ARG A 15 3.24 -12.46 -9.13
CA ARG A 15 3.60 -11.03 -9.14
C ARG A 15 4.09 -10.60 -10.51
N LEU A 16 5.03 -11.35 -11.11
CA LEU A 16 5.53 -11.04 -12.45
C LEU A 16 4.42 -11.08 -13.50
N GLN A 17 3.51 -12.06 -13.44
CA GLN A 17 2.38 -12.15 -14.36
C GLN A 17 1.43 -10.95 -14.23
N ILE A 18 1.04 -10.58 -13.01
CA ILE A 18 0.14 -9.44 -12.75
C ILE A 18 0.78 -8.13 -13.25
N LEU A 19 2.05 -7.91 -12.94
CA LEU A 19 2.77 -6.71 -13.37
C LEU A 19 2.96 -6.66 -14.90
N HIS A 20 3.22 -7.81 -15.53
CA HIS A 20 3.33 -7.90 -16.99
C HIS A 20 1.99 -7.60 -17.68
N LEU A 21 0.91 -8.19 -17.19
CA LEU A 21 -0.45 -7.93 -17.68
C LEU A 21 -0.82 -6.46 -17.52
N GLY A 22 -0.53 -5.87 -16.35
CA GLY A 22 -0.82 -4.47 -16.10
C GLY A 22 -0.03 -3.51 -16.96
N LYS A 23 1.27 -3.75 -17.15
CA LYS A 23 2.14 -2.89 -17.96
C LYS A 23 1.82 -2.95 -19.45
N HIS A 24 1.67 -4.15 -20.00
CA HIS A 24 1.61 -4.33 -21.45
C HIS A 24 0.20 -4.43 -22.02
N TYR A 25 -0.79 -4.78 -21.19
CA TYR A 25 -2.17 -5.03 -21.63
C TYR A 25 -3.20 -4.15 -20.93
N GLY A 26 -2.77 -3.26 -20.02
CA GLY A 26 -3.69 -2.34 -19.35
C GLY A 26 -4.56 -3.00 -18.28
N GLU A 27 -4.28 -4.25 -17.92
CA GLU A 27 -5.07 -4.99 -16.92
C GLU A 27 -4.86 -4.44 -15.50
N PHE A 28 -5.87 -4.61 -14.64
CA PHE A 28 -5.89 -4.18 -13.24
C PHE A 28 -5.80 -2.66 -12.99
N PRO A 29 -6.34 -2.17 -11.86
CA PRO A 29 -6.16 -0.77 -11.46
C PRO A 29 -4.72 -0.50 -10.98
N ASP A 30 -4.34 0.77 -11.02
CA ASP A 30 -3.00 1.23 -10.67
C ASP A 30 -2.64 0.95 -9.20
N SER A 31 -3.61 1.07 -8.29
CA SER A 31 -3.46 0.74 -6.86
C SER A 31 -3.07 -0.73 -6.66
N TYR A 32 -3.72 -1.65 -7.38
CA TYR A 32 -3.43 -3.07 -7.35
C TYR A 32 -2.03 -3.38 -7.87
N LEU A 33 -1.65 -2.79 -9.01
CA LEU A 33 -0.31 -2.97 -9.57
C LEU A 33 0.76 -2.42 -8.64
N TYR A 34 0.53 -1.24 -8.06
CA TYR A 34 1.42 -0.65 -7.07
C TYR A 34 1.56 -1.54 -5.83
N ALA A 35 0.46 -2.12 -5.35
CA ALA A 35 0.45 -3.02 -4.20
C ALA A 35 1.34 -4.25 -4.43
N TRP A 36 1.17 -4.91 -5.57
CA TRP A 36 2.02 -6.04 -5.98
C TRP A 36 3.49 -5.64 -6.19
N GLU A 37 3.74 -4.46 -6.74
CA GLU A 37 5.13 -4.02 -6.97
C GLU A 37 5.85 -3.65 -5.67
N ARG A 38 5.16 -3.01 -4.73
CA ARG A 38 5.76 -2.55 -3.47
C ARG A 38 5.58 -3.51 -2.30
N GLY A 39 4.93 -4.65 -2.53
CA GLY A 39 4.67 -5.67 -1.53
C GLY A 39 3.69 -5.20 -0.45
N VAL A 40 2.71 -4.39 -0.84
CA VAL A 40 1.58 -3.97 0.00
C VAL A 40 0.41 -4.91 -0.24
N TYR A 41 -0.25 -5.39 0.81
CA TYR A 41 -1.46 -6.17 0.64
C TYR A 41 -2.60 -5.32 0.04
N PRO A 42 -3.21 -5.72 -1.10
CA PRO A 42 -4.24 -4.94 -1.76
C PRO A 42 -5.61 -5.13 -1.10
N PHE A 43 -5.81 -4.47 0.04
CA PHE A 43 -6.99 -4.60 0.90
C PHE A 43 -8.34 -4.37 0.21
N PHE A 44 -8.44 -3.38 -0.68
CA PHE A 44 -9.71 -2.99 -1.32
C PHE A 44 -10.13 -3.95 -2.44
N ASP A 45 -9.20 -4.75 -2.93
CA ASP A 45 -9.45 -5.75 -3.96
C ASP A 45 -9.96 -7.08 -3.41
N GLY A 46 -10.01 -7.25 -2.09
CA GLY A 46 -10.42 -8.49 -1.43
C GLY A 46 -11.86 -8.89 -1.77
N THR A 47 -12.10 -10.19 -1.90
CA THR A 47 -13.43 -10.75 -2.12
C THR A 47 -14.02 -11.28 -0.82
N ASP A 48 -15.35 -11.26 -0.69
CA ASP A 48 -16.09 -11.81 0.46
C ASP A 48 -16.41 -13.31 0.30
N GLY A 49 -15.88 -13.95 -0.75
CA GLY A 49 -16.17 -15.33 -1.13
C GLY A 49 -17.45 -15.52 -1.95
N SER A 50 -18.17 -14.45 -2.30
CA SER A 50 -19.30 -14.50 -3.25
C SER A 50 -18.86 -14.57 -4.72
N VAL A 51 -17.60 -14.24 -4.99
CA VAL A 51 -16.94 -14.29 -6.29
C VAL A 51 -15.63 -15.06 -6.18
N ASP A 52 -15.05 -15.40 -7.33
CA ASP A 52 -13.74 -16.05 -7.37
C ASP A 52 -12.68 -15.16 -6.70
N LYS A 53 -11.91 -15.77 -5.80
CA LYS A 53 -10.85 -15.09 -5.08
C LYS A 53 -9.83 -14.51 -6.05
N LYS A 54 -9.43 -13.27 -5.80
CA LYS A 54 -8.33 -12.67 -6.56
C LYS A 54 -6.99 -13.28 -6.10
N PRO A 55 -5.96 -13.28 -6.97
CA PRO A 55 -4.70 -13.97 -6.68
C PRO A 55 -4.07 -13.61 -5.33
N HIS A 56 -4.12 -12.34 -4.94
CA HIS A 56 -3.52 -11.84 -3.70
C HIS A 56 -4.05 -12.53 -2.43
N GLU A 57 -5.29 -13.00 -2.43
CA GLU A 57 -5.92 -13.66 -1.28
C GLU A 57 -5.32 -15.03 -0.98
N LEU A 58 -4.65 -15.66 -1.96
CA LEU A 58 -3.95 -16.92 -1.78
C LEU A 58 -2.56 -16.74 -1.16
N TYR A 59 -2.03 -15.51 -1.18
CA TYR A 59 -0.66 -15.19 -0.81
C TYR A 59 -0.59 -14.13 0.31
N LYS A 60 -1.62 -14.07 1.17
CA LYS A 60 -1.72 -13.03 2.23
C LYS A 60 -0.43 -12.86 3.02
N ASP A 61 0.17 -13.98 3.42
CA ASP A 61 1.39 -14.01 4.25
C ASP A 61 2.69 -13.73 3.46
N SER A 62 2.62 -13.64 2.13
CA SER A 62 3.78 -13.37 1.27
C SER A 62 4.03 -11.87 1.04
N PHE A 63 3.08 -11.01 1.40
CA PHE A 63 3.25 -9.56 1.29
C PHE A 63 4.11 -9.01 2.43
N SER A 64 5.05 -8.11 2.08
CA SER A 64 5.96 -7.49 3.06
C SER A 64 5.25 -6.53 4.03
N ILE A 65 4.10 -6.01 3.63
CA ILE A 65 3.19 -5.22 4.44
C ILE A 65 1.86 -5.98 4.49
N SER A 66 1.46 -6.38 5.69
CA SER A 66 0.33 -7.30 5.87
C SER A 66 -1.02 -6.62 5.67
N GLU A 67 -2.06 -7.43 5.47
CA GLU A 67 -3.46 -7.00 5.47
C GLU A 67 -3.80 -6.17 6.72
N SER A 68 -3.36 -6.62 7.90
CA SER A 68 -3.61 -5.94 9.17
C SER A 68 -2.90 -4.58 9.30
N GLU A 69 -1.70 -4.43 8.76
CA GLU A 69 -0.99 -3.14 8.73
C GLU A 69 -1.72 -2.14 7.82
N VAL A 70 -2.19 -2.58 6.65
CA VAL A 70 -2.95 -1.74 5.73
C VAL A 70 -4.30 -1.36 6.33
N GLU A 71 -5.04 -2.33 6.88
CA GLU A 71 -6.34 -2.11 7.52
C GLU A 71 -6.23 -1.12 8.69
N PHE A 72 -5.15 -1.19 9.49
CA PHE A 72 -4.93 -0.25 10.58
C PHE A 72 -4.87 1.21 10.09
N ILE A 73 -4.12 1.47 9.02
CA ILE A 73 -4.00 2.82 8.45
C ILE A 73 -5.32 3.26 7.82
N ILE A 74 -6.04 2.39 7.12
CA ILE A 74 -7.37 2.70 6.58
C ILE A 74 -8.33 3.11 7.70
N LYS A 75 -8.40 2.34 8.80
CA LYS A 75 -9.24 2.68 9.96
C LYS A 75 -8.85 4.03 10.56
N ARG A 76 -7.55 4.33 10.64
CA ARG A 76 -7.05 5.60 11.16
C ARG A 76 -7.40 6.78 10.25
N PHE A 77 -7.33 6.58 8.94
CA PHE A 77 -7.68 7.58 7.93
C PHE A 77 -9.18 7.85 7.94
N ASN A 78 -10.01 6.80 7.96
CA ASN A 78 -11.47 6.92 8.09
C ASN A 78 -11.84 7.75 9.32
N LYS A 79 -11.24 7.43 10.48
CA LYS A 79 -11.48 8.21 11.70
C LYS A 79 -11.10 9.68 11.55
N ALA A 80 -9.91 9.98 11.03
CA ALA A 80 -9.48 11.37 10.80
C ALA A 80 -10.42 12.10 9.83
N TYR A 81 -10.85 11.41 8.77
CA TYR A 81 -11.72 11.97 7.75
C TYR A 81 -13.11 12.29 8.32
N ASP A 82 -13.72 11.34 9.04
CA ASP A 82 -15.02 11.49 9.68
C ASP A 82 -15.02 12.61 10.75
N GLU A 83 -13.94 12.68 11.54
CA GLU A 83 -13.76 13.70 12.58
C GLU A 83 -13.27 15.05 12.03
N LYS A 84 -13.01 15.16 10.72
CA LYS A 84 -12.40 16.34 10.06
C LYS A 84 -11.09 16.77 10.74
N GLU A 85 -10.34 15.80 11.24
CA GLU A 85 -9.06 15.99 11.88
C GLU A 85 -8.03 16.47 10.86
N LYS A 86 -7.26 17.51 11.19
CA LYS A 86 -6.09 17.92 10.41
C LYS A 86 -4.91 16.98 10.68
N LEU A 87 -5.03 15.74 10.18
CA LEU A 87 -4.01 14.70 10.31
C LEU A 87 -2.78 15.04 9.46
N SER A 88 -1.58 14.96 10.04
CA SER A 88 -0.31 15.13 9.35
C SER A 88 0.49 13.83 9.33
N PHE A 89 1.44 13.71 8.39
CA PHE A 89 2.30 12.53 8.32
C PHE A 89 3.12 12.32 9.60
N TYR A 90 3.70 13.39 10.17
CA TYR A 90 4.45 13.25 11.43
C TYR A 90 3.57 12.82 12.60
N LYS A 91 2.30 13.25 12.64
CA LYS A 91 1.38 12.78 13.68
C LYS A 91 1.17 11.25 13.61
N LEU A 92 1.07 10.69 12.40
CA LEU A 92 1.02 9.23 12.22
C LEU A 92 2.31 8.55 12.66
N GLU A 93 3.48 9.13 12.32
CA GLU A 93 4.76 8.58 12.76
C GLU A 93 4.89 8.55 14.28
N ASP A 94 4.46 9.62 14.95
CA ASP A 94 4.46 9.72 16.40
C ASP A 94 3.51 8.68 17.04
N GLU A 95 2.28 8.55 16.51
CA GLU A 95 1.27 7.56 16.95
C GLU A 95 1.77 6.11 16.78
N LEU A 96 2.50 5.83 15.70
CA LEU A 96 3.08 4.52 15.39
C LEU A 96 4.45 4.29 16.05
N HIS A 97 4.94 5.27 16.80
CA HIS A 97 6.25 5.28 17.43
C HIS A 97 7.40 4.98 16.45
N ILE A 98 7.31 5.52 15.23
CA ILE A 98 8.33 5.40 14.19
C ILE A 98 9.52 6.28 14.59
N SER A 99 10.47 5.69 15.30
CA SER A 99 11.74 6.32 15.68
C SER A 99 12.92 5.47 15.22
N SER A 100 14.12 6.05 15.21
CA SER A 100 15.36 5.41 14.70
C SER A 100 15.77 4.11 15.42
N ARG A 101 15.12 3.76 16.54
CA ARG A 101 15.31 2.51 17.29
C ARG A 101 13.97 1.77 17.36
N THR A 102 13.62 1.13 16.24
CA THR A 102 12.35 0.42 16.04
C THR A 102 12.11 -0.67 17.08
N LYS A 103 11.15 -0.44 17.99
CA LYS A 103 10.51 -1.48 18.82
C LYS A 103 9.11 -1.87 18.30
N SER A 104 8.47 -1.05 17.47
CA SER A 104 7.06 -1.20 17.06
C SER A 104 6.85 -1.98 15.76
N GLY A 105 7.91 -2.36 15.03
CA GLY A 105 7.81 -3.03 13.71
C GLY A 105 7.42 -2.12 12.54
N TRP A 106 6.96 -0.89 12.84
CA TRP A 106 6.65 0.15 11.86
C TRP A 106 7.90 0.88 11.39
N THR A 107 7.91 1.23 10.11
CA THR A 107 8.95 2.07 9.50
C THR A 107 8.31 3.14 8.65
N ARG A 108 8.99 4.28 8.49
CA ARG A 108 8.58 5.35 7.57
C ARG A 108 8.32 4.82 6.16
N GLY A 109 9.18 3.91 5.69
CA GLY A 109 9.04 3.29 4.37
C GLY A 109 7.76 2.49 4.22
N LYS A 110 7.35 1.72 5.24
CA LYS A 110 6.05 1.03 5.24
C LYS A 110 4.90 2.03 5.19
N LEU A 111 4.92 3.03 6.06
CA LEU A 111 3.87 4.05 6.13
C LEU A 111 3.71 4.79 4.78
N LEU A 112 4.81 5.27 4.19
CA LEU A 112 4.81 5.90 2.87
C LEU A 112 4.18 5.01 1.81
N ARG A 113 4.51 3.71 1.81
CA ARG A 113 3.99 2.76 0.83
C ARG A 113 2.49 2.54 0.99
N ILE A 114 2.01 2.37 2.22
CA ILE A 114 0.57 2.22 2.51
C ILE A 114 -0.18 3.49 2.13
N CYS A 115 0.30 4.67 2.53
CA CYS A 115 -0.34 5.94 2.18
C CYS A 115 -0.45 6.13 0.67
N ARG A 116 0.62 5.82 -0.10
CA ARG A 116 0.57 5.90 -1.56
C ARG A 116 -0.39 4.87 -2.17
N TYR A 117 -0.44 3.66 -1.65
CA TYR A 117 -1.43 2.66 -2.08
C TYR A 117 -2.86 3.19 -1.88
N ILE A 118 -3.18 3.70 -0.69
CA ILE A 118 -4.49 4.26 -0.37
C ILE A 118 -4.82 5.49 -1.22
N PHE A 119 -3.83 6.34 -1.54
CA PHE A 119 -4.02 7.47 -2.44
C PHE A 119 -4.46 7.03 -3.84
N LEU A 120 -3.88 5.95 -4.37
CA LEU A 120 -4.21 5.42 -5.69
C LEU A 120 -5.58 4.77 -5.78
N GLU A 121 -6.22 4.47 -4.64
CA GLU A 121 -7.61 3.99 -4.58
C GLU A 121 -8.63 5.14 -4.69
N GLU A 122 -8.17 6.40 -4.61
CA GLU A 122 -9.00 7.59 -4.75
C GLU A 122 -10.13 7.75 -3.70
N GLU A 123 -9.98 7.12 -2.53
CA GLU A 123 -10.99 7.10 -1.45
C GLU A 123 -11.14 8.42 -0.67
N TYR A 124 -10.11 9.29 -0.67
CA TYR A 124 -10.09 10.54 0.11
C TYR A 124 -9.90 11.78 -0.76
N ASP A 125 -10.51 12.88 -0.33
CA ASP A 125 -10.46 14.15 -1.06
C ASP A 125 -9.07 14.82 -1.06
N THR A 126 -8.89 15.77 -1.95
CA THR A 126 -7.62 16.52 -2.08
C THR A 126 -7.25 17.29 -0.80
N LEU A 127 -8.24 17.72 -0.01
CA LEU A 127 -8.00 18.48 1.21
C LEU A 127 -7.34 17.58 2.27
N PHE A 128 -7.85 16.37 2.47
CA PHE A 128 -7.28 15.37 3.36
C PHE A 128 -5.82 15.11 3.03
N TRP A 129 -5.53 14.82 1.76
CA TRP A 129 -4.16 14.58 1.29
C TRP A 129 -3.26 15.80 1.45
N SER A 130 -3.76 17.00 1.15
CA SER A 130 -2.99 18.23 1.31
C SER A 130 -2.61 18.52 2.77
N ASN A 131 -3.48 18.16 3.73
CA ASN A 131 -3.18 18.24 5.15
C ASN A 131 -2.13 17.20 5.56
N LEU A 132 -2.25 15.97 5.05
CA LEU A 132 -1.33 14.88 5.38
C LEU A 132 0.11 15.22 4.99
N ILE A 133 0.30 15.81 3.82
CA ILE A 133 1.62 16.16 3.25
C ILE A 133 1.92 17.67 3.29
N GLU A 134 1.36 18.40 4.26
CA GLU A 134 1.61 19.83 4.42
C GLU A 134 3.11 20.12 4.67
N ASN A 135 3.62 21.18 4.06
CA ASN A 135 5.01 21.59 4.20
C ASN A 135 5.36 21.85 5.67
N GLY A 136 6.45 21.23 6.15
CA GLY A 136 6.86 21.30 7.56
C GLY A 136 6.15 20.33 8.49
N ALA A 137 5.13 19.60 8.01
CA ALA A 137 4.39 18.59 8.76
C ALA A 137 4.59 17.15 8.22
N CYS A 138 5.48 16.98 7.25
CA CYS A 138 5.86 15.69 6.68
C CYS A 138 7.34 15.65 6.26
N PRO A 139 7.93 14.45 6.09
CA PRO A 139 9.25 14.30 5.49
C PRO A 139 9.19 14.52 3.97
N ALA A 140 10.31 14.90 3.35
CA ALA A 140 10.36 15.28 1.93
C ALA A 140 9.84 14.17 1.00
N GLU A 141 10.08 12.91 1.34
CA GLU A 141 9.63 11.74 0.59
C GLU A 141 8.10 11.58 0.56
N ALA A 142 7.38 12.14 1.56
CA ALA A 142 5.93 12.05 1.65
C ALA A 142 5.21 12.79 0.52
N HIS A 143 5.82 13.82 -0.08
CA HIS A 143 5.26 14.46 -1.26
C HIS A 143 5.12 13.52 -2.46
N GLY A 144 5.88 12.42 -2.50
CA GLY A 144 5.75 11.37 -3.50
C GLY A 144 4.47 10.54 -3.40
N ILE A 145 3.72 10.63 -2.30
CA ILE A 145 2.44 9.91 -2.10
C ILE A 145 1.43 10.30 -3.18
N LEU A 146 1.33 11.59 -3.51
CA LEU A 146 0.33 12.10 -4.46
C LEU A 146 0.73 11.94 -5.93
N ARG A 147 1.87 11.29 -6.20
CA ARG A 147 2.31 11.02 -7.57
C ARG A 147 1.45 9.90 -8.15
N LYS A 148 0.81 10.20 -9.29
CA LYS A 148 0.14 9.21 -10.13
C LYS A 148 1.07 8.03 -10.41
N PHE A 149 0.50 6.83 -10.46
CA PHE A 149 1.26 5.65 -10.85
C PHE A 149 1.55 5.71 -12.35
N ASP A 150 2.80 5.44 -12.71
CA ASP A 150 3.23 5.39 -14.10
C ASP A 150 3.69 3.97 -14.41
N ARG A 151 2.89 3.22 -15.18
CA ARG A 151 3.15 1.81 -15.47
C ARG A 151 4.46 1.57 -16.22
N ASP A 152 4.96 2.55 -16.96
CA ASP A 152 6.20 2.43 -17.71
C ASP A 152 7.42 2.59 -16.81
N SER A 153 7.39 3.57 -15.90
CA SER A 153 8.53 3.92 -15.05
C SER A 153 8.49 3.31 -13.64
N ASP A 154 7.31 2.99 -13.10
CA ASP A 154 7.16 2.47 -11.73
C ASP A 154 7.09 0.93 -11.67
N ILE A 155 6.88 0.22 -12.80
CA ILE A 155 6.93 -1.25 -12.87
C ILE A 155 8.30 -1.71 -13.36
N HIS A 156 8.99 -2.49 -12.51
CA HIS A 156 10.30 -3.06 -12.81
C HIS A 156 10.28 -4.59 -12.77
N PHE A 157 10.84 -5.22 -13.80
CA PHE A 157 11.09 -6.66 -13.81
C PHE A 157 12.58 -6.87 -13.51
N TYR A 158 12.89 -7.35 -12.30
CA TYR A 158 14.24 -7.72 -11.88
C TYR A 158 14.36 -9.24 -11.80
#